data_AF-A0ABD5NEA8-F1
#
_entry.id   AF-A0ABD5NEA8-F1
#
_cell.length_a   1.000
_cell.length_b   1.000
_cell.length_c   1.000
_cell.angle_alpha   90.00
_cell.angle_beta   90.00
_cell.angle_gamma   90.00
#
_symmetry.space_group_name_H-M   'P 1'
#
loop_
_entity.id
_entity.type
_entity.pdbx_description
1 polymer ?
#
loop_
_entity_poly.entity_id
_entity_poly.type
_entity_poly.pdbx_seq_one_letter_code
_entity_poly.pdbx_strand_id
1 'polypeptide(L)'
;MEWGLFVLALVFIAVLQLVVWRRLQSGDVGVTENAASREHGYPADVPAADDEERTAADPDVTLCPECGSENETGYRFCRECVGMLHA
;
A
#
# COMPACT_ATOMS: atom_id res chain seq x y z
N MET A 1 12.39 -25.80 33.88
CA MET A 1 11.07 -25.38 33.34
C MET A 1 11.03 -23.92 32.88
N GLU A 2 12.05 -23.10 33.19
CA GLU A 2 12.04 -21.65 32.92
C GLU A 2 12.14 -21.30 31.42
N TRP A 3 12.86 -22.12 30.65
CA TRP A 3 12.94 -21.98 29.19
C TRP A 3 11.60 -22.15 28.48
N GLY A 4 10.66 -22.91 29.05
CA GLY A 4 9.34 -23.12 28.45
C GLY A 4 8.52 -21.83 28.39
N LEU A 5 8.54 -21.05 29.46
CA LEU A 5 7.85 -19.75 29.51
C LEU A 5 8.53 -18.72 28.59
N PHE A 6 9.86 -18.76 28.50
CA PHE A 6 10.60 -17.91 27.57
C PHE A 6 10.24 -18.19 26.11
N VAL A 7 10.24 -19.46 25.70
CA VAL A 7 9.84 -19.86 24.34
C VAL A 7 8.38 -19.49 24.07
N LEU A 8 7.48 -19.70 25.03
CA LEU A 8 6.07 -19.32 24.90
C LEU A 8 5.92 -17.80 24.73
N ALA A 9 6.63 -17.00 25.52
CA ALA A 9 6.62 -15.54 25.40
C ALA A 9 7.14 -15.08 24.02
N LEU A 10 8.22 -15.69 23.52
CA LEU A 10 8.73 -15.38 22.18
C LEU A 10 7.73 -15.74 21.08
N VAL A 11 7.10 -16.90 21.15
CA VAL A 11 6.05 -17.30 20.19
C VAL A 11 4.86 -16.35 20.26
N PHE A 12 4.42 -15.97 21.46
CA PHE A 12 3.33 -15.02 21.65
C PHE A 12 3.66 -13.65 21.04
N ILE A 13 4.85 -13.12 21.29
CA ILE A 13 5.32 -11.87 20.70
C ILE A 13 5.36 -11.97 19.17
N ALA A 14 5.89 -13.07 18.62
CA ALA A 14 5.93 -13.29 17.17
C ALA A 14 4.53 -13.34 16.54
N VAL A 15 3.58 -14.00 17.20
CA VAL A 15 2.17 -14.03 16.78
C VAL A 15 1.55 -12.63 16.82
N LEU A 16 1.79 -11.87 17.89
CA LEU A 16 1.30 -10.49 17.97
C LEU A 16 1.87 -9.61 16.86
N GLN A 17 3.17 -9.71 16.58
CA GLN A 17 3.82 -9.00 15.47
C GLN A 17 3.18 -9.38 14.12
N LEU A 18 2.94 -10.67 13.88
CA LEU A 18 2.28 -11.15 12.66
C LEU A 18 0.83 -10.65 12.55
N VAL A 19 0.07 -10.64 13.64
CA VAL A 19 -1.31 -10.13 13.67
C VAL A 19 -1.34 -8.63 13.42
N VAL A 20 -0.44 -7.85 14.03
CA VAL A 20 -0.34 -6.40 13.80
C VAL A 20 0.04 -6.12 12.34
N TRP A 21 1.05 -6.82 11.82
CA TRP A 21 1.46 -6.72 10.42
C TRP A 21 0.30 -7.02 9.46
N ARG A 22 -0.44 -8.10 9.71
CA ARG A 22 -1.60 -8.48 8.91
C ARG A 22 -2.76 -7.49 9.05
N ARG A 23 -3.02 -6.95 10.25
CA ARG A 23 -4.06 -5.93 10.50
C ARG A 23 -3.77 -4.63 9.78
N LEU A 24 -2.52 -4.18 9.78
CA LEU A 24 -2.11 -2.97 9.06
C LEU A 24 -2.35 -3.15 7.55
N GLN A 25 -1.98 -4.33 7.03
CA GLN A 25 -2.19 -4.71 5.64
C GLN A 25 -3.68 -4.88 5.25
N SER A 26 -4.54 -5.27 6.18
CA SER A 26 -5.98 -5.47 5.93
C SER A 26 -6.76 -4.17 5.67
N GLY A 27 -6.17 -2.99 5.84
CA GLY A 27 -6.85 -1.71 5.58
C GLY A 27 -7.96 -1.36 6.59
N ASP A 28 -8.11 -2.13 7.67
CA ASP A 28 -9.09 -1.88 8.75
C ASP A 28 -8.74 -0.68 9.64
N VAL A 29 -7.57 -0.07 9.43
CA VAL A 29 -7.22 1.21 10.06
C VAL A 29 -7.90 2.30 9.25
N GLY A 30 -9.20 2.48 9.52
CA GLY A 30 -10.07 3.42 8.85
C GLY A 30 -9.40 4.77 8.66
N VAL A 31 -8.99 5.04 7.42
CA VAL A 31 -8.80 6.40 6.93
C VAL A 31 -10.14 7.07 7.16
N THR A 32 -10.20 7.97 8.14
CA THR A 32 -11.29 8.93 8.20
C THR A 32 -11.30 9.64 6.87
N GLU A 33 -12.40 9.46 6.14
CA GLU A 33 -12.63 10.01 4.82
C GLU A 33 -12.67 11.53 4.90
N ASN A 34 -11.51 12.17 5.01
CA ASN A 34 -11.37 13.58 4.68
C ASN A 34 -11.23 13.67 3.16
N ALA A 35 -12.29 13.27 2.46
CA ALA A 35 -12.48 13.44 1.02
C ALA A 35 -12.79 14.91 0.62
N ALA A 36 -12.41 15.87 1.47
CA ALA A 36 -12.63 17.30 1.26
C ALA A 36 -11.30 18.09 1.30
N SER A 37 -10.23 17.55 0.71
CA SER A 37 -9.01 18.34 0.44
C SER A 37 -8.14 17.72 -0.64
N ARG A 38 -8.73 17.39 -1.79
CA ARG A 38 -7.99 17.26 -3.06
C ARG A 38 -8.38 18.42 -3.97
N GLU A 39 -8.20 19.64 -3.47
CA GLU A 39 -7.95 20.80 -4.32
C GLU A 39 -6.46 20.81 -4.68
N HIS A 40 -6.02 19.79 -5.44
CA HIS A 40 -4.82 19.94 -6.25
C HIS A 40 -5.24 20.72 -7.49
N GLY A 41 -5.20 22.05 -7.36
CA GLY A 41 -5.36 22.98 -8.47
C GLY A 41 -4.34 22.67 -9.55
N TYR A 42 -4.82 22.12 -10.66
CA TYR A 42 -4.12 22.12 -11.93
C TYR A 42 -4.15 23.55 -12.49
N PRO A 43 -3.02 24.18 -12.83
CA PRO A 43 -3.04 25.45 -13.56
C PRO A 43 -3.60 25.19 -14.96
N ALA A 44 -4.87 25.54 -15.16
CA ALA A 44 -5.56 25.44 -16.43
C ALA A 44 -5.30 26.71 -17.27
N ASP A 45 -4.12 26.76 -17.87
CA ASP A 45 -3.82 27.63 -19.00
C ASP A 45 -3.02 26.86 -20.05
N VAL A 46 -3.70 25.89 -20.67
CA VAL A 46 -3.28 25.31 -21.96
C VAL A 46 -4.50 25.31 -22.89
N PRO A 47 -4.46 26.04 -24.02
CA PRO A 47 -5.59 26.13 -24.91
C PRO A 47 -5.80 24.82 -25.66
N ALA A 48 -7.08 24.47 -25.81
CA ALA A 48 -7.59 23.28 -26.47
C ALA A 48 -7.07 23.12 -27.91
N ALA A 49 -6.56 21.92 -28.19
CA ALA A 49 -6.58 21.29 -29.51
C ALA A 49 -6.57 19.77 -29.30
N ASP A 50 -7.74 19.18 -29.51
CA ASP A 50 -7.99 17.96 -30.31
C ASP A 50 -7.06 16.76 -30.08
N ASP A 51 -7.58 15.68 -29.50
CA ASP A 51 -7.73 14.40 -30.21
C ASP A 51 -8.28 13.30 -29.29
N GLU A 52 -9.21 12.56 -29.87
CA GLU A 52 -10.01 11.49 -29.29
C GLU A 52 -9.16 10.24 -29.02
N GLU A 53 -8.83 9.94 -27.76
CA GLU A 53 -8.63 8.55 -27.32
C GLU A 53 -8.64 8.45 -25.78
N ARG A 54 -9.82 8.51 -25.15
CA ARG A 54 -9.99 8.04 -23.78
C ARG A 54 -9.92 6.51 -23.76
N THR A 55 -8.73 5.95 -23.95
CA THR A 55 -8.45 4.64 -23.36
C THR A 55 -8.35 4.90 -21.87
N ALA A 56 -9.36 4.46 -21.11
CA ALA A 56 -9.26 4.34 -19.67
C ALA A 56 -8.00 3.52 -19.40
N ALA A 57 -6.94 4.20 -18.98
CA ALA A 57 -5.69 3.56 -18.59
C ALA A 57 -6.06 2.62 -17.45
N ASP A 58 -6.15 1.33 -17.76
CA ASP A 58 -6.11 0.29 -16.76
C ASP A 58 -4.83 0.57 -15.97
N PRO A 59 -4.90 0.96 -14.69
CA PRO A 59 -3.69 1.19 -13.93
C PRO A 59 -3.01 -0.16 -13.88
N ASP A 60 -1.94 -0.37 -14.65
CA ASP A 60 -1.22 -1.63 -14.61
C ASP A 60 -0.70 -1.80 -13.17
N VAL A 61 -1.32 -2.70 -12.41
CA VAL A 61 -1.08 -2.91 -10.98
C VAL A 61 -0.16 -4.12 -10.82
N THR A 62 0.90 -3.95 -10.05
CA THR A 62 1.82 -5.04 -9.64
C THR A 62 1.62 -5.38 -8.17
N LEU A 63 1.59 -6.68 -7.87
CA LEU A 63 1.56 -7.19 -6.50
C LEU A 63 2.96 -7.24 -5.91
N CYS A 64 3.10 -6.73 -4.68
CA CYS A 64 4.35 -6.82 -3.95
C CYS A 64 4.67 -8.28 -3.58
N PRO A 65 5.86 -8.81 -3.93
CA PRO A 65 6.22 -10.19 -3.58
C PRO A 65 6.46 -10.38 -2.07
N GLU A 66 6.76 -9.30 -1.34
CA GLU A 66 7.08 -9.35 0.10
C GLU A 66 5.82 -9.29 0.99
N CYS A 67 4.84 -8.43 0.66
CA CYS A 67 3.64 -8.25 1.49
C CYS A 67 2.31 -8.49 0.76
N GLY A 68 2.32 -8.69 -0.56
CA GLY A 68 1.13 -8.94 -1.37
C GLY A 68 0.28 -7.71 -1.69
N SER A 69 0.72 -6.49 -1.35
CA SER A 69 -0.04 -5.28 -1.63
C SER A 69 -0.05 -4.92 -3.12
N GLU A 70 -1.14 -4.34 -3.57
CA GLU A 70 -1.29 -3.75 -4.90
C GLU A 70 -0.52 -2.42 -4.99
N ASN A 71 0.28 -2.27 -6.03
CA ASN A 71 1.04 -1.06 -6.32
C ASN A 71 0.87 -0.69 -7.79
N GLU A 72 0.73 0.60 -8.08
CA GLU A 72 0.75 1.08 -9.47
C GLU A 72 2.11 0.78 -10.11
N THR A 73 2.13 0.50 -11.41
CA THR A 73 3.37 0.40 -12.18
C THR A 73 4.19 1.69 -12.12
N GLY A 74 5.51 1.52 -12.02
CA GLY A 74 6.47 2.63 -11.91
C GLY A 74 6.97 2.90 -10.49
N TYR A 75 6.36 2.31 -9.46
CA TYR A 75 6.95 2.31 -8.12
C TYR A 75 8.14 1.35 -8.03
N ARG A 76 9.29 1.85 -7.57
CA ARG A 76 10.47 1.02 -7.28
C ARG A 76 10.34 0.24 -5.98
N PHE A 77 9.62 0.82 -5.02
CA PHE A 77 9.40 0.26 -3.69
C PHE A 77 7.90 0.17 -3.42
N CYS A 78 7.51 -0.85 -2.66
CA CYS A 78 6.15 -1.05 -2.20
C CYS A 78 5.70 0.14 -1.36
N ARG A 79 4.52 0.70 -1.68
CA ARG A 79 3.93 1.84 -0.97
C ARG A 79 3.49 1.50 0.45
N GLU A 80 3.41 0.22 0.78
CA GLU A 80 3.00 -0.27 2.10
C GLU A 80 4.21 -0.71 2.94
N CYS A 81 5.02 -1.65 2.44
CA CYS A 81 6.11 -2.26 3.21
C CYS A 81 7.51 -1.74 2.85
N VAL A 82 7.64 -0.88 1.85
CA VAL A 82 8.93 -0.33 1.34
C VAL A 82 9.87 -1.41 0.76
N GLY A 83 9.41 -2.65 0.60
CA GLY A 83 10.13 -3.72 -0.11
C GLY A 83 10.32 -3.42 -1.59
N MET A 84 11.37 -3.96 -2.23
CA MET A 84 11.62 -3.74 -3.66
C MET A 84 10.54 -4.45 -4.50
N LEU A 85 10.00 -3.74 -5.50
CA LEU A 85 9.00 -4.30 -6.44
C LEU A 85 9.65 -4.81 -7.73
N HIS A 86 10.81 -4.25 -8.08
CA HIS A 86 11.60 -4.62 -9.23
C HIS A 86 12.91 -5.27 -8.78
N ALA A 87 13.12 -6.53 -9.18
CA ALA A 87 14.44 -7.12 -9.34
C ALA A 87 14.82 -7.09 -10.81
#